data_AF-A0A8J6HHC5-F1
#
_entry.id   AF-A0A8J6HHC5-F1
#
_cell.length_a   1.000
_cell.length_b   1.000
_cell.length_c   1.000
_cell.angle_alpha   90.00
_cell.angle_beta   90.00
_cell.angle_gamma   90.00
#
_symmetry.space_group_name_H-M   'P 1'
#
loop_
_entity.id
_entity.type
_entity.pdbx_description
1 polymer ?
#
loop_
_entity_poly.entity_id
_entity_poly.type
_entity_poly.pdbx_seq_one_letter_code
_entity_poly.pdbx_strand_id
1 'polypeptide(L)'
;MSFKKGVDPKVFRAIQNVDMQQLSECTEQEIRPVLPCLVRMGLISPLDTSKKCTTMKVDILTIVSGMELVNSIVALLSIDFHRLETEVKKEQQLRQKGVTLQNDSILIGNLSNTSMALEYERSDMTRRLSILLGELLYVQSQIQENESAETSSYIKPSELFDNDIFAEELSDIICIALAELPITLNILTITETLLHLHNGPAIVCRIVANFPDCFREVCTYLIQTGEKQEESKLSMVRASAISLLCKMNPSQALSIRSKCVELCRMPALAITLSLEHNQNGSDDGDMVAFISGLLLGNDQTIRNWIALFIRTGQKKKGEISSNALQQLRDELLRRLQIIINSSAEGQLVDSLVASPPSNSKRKRST
;
A
#
# COMPACT_ATOMS: atom_id res chain seq x y z
N MET A 1 1.30 18.39 7.12
CA MET A 1 1.93 17.06 7.23
C MET A 1 1.80 16.35 5.88
N SER A 2 2.89 16.33 5.08
CA SER A 2 2.90 15.76 3.72
C SER A 2 2.90 14.22 3.71
N PHE A 3 3.44 13.60 4.77
CA PHE A 3 3.67 12.16 4.88
C PHE A 3 2.45 11.27 4.54
N LYS A 4 1.25 11.66 5.02
CA LYS A 4 0.02 10.89 4.86
C LYS A 4 -0.60 11.00 3.45
N LYS A 5 -0.09 11.88 2.58
CA LYS A 5 -0.62 12.05 1.21
C LYS A 5 -0.17 10.98 0.21
N GLY A 6 0.75 10.08 0.60
CA GLY A 6 1.30 9.06 -0.28
C GLY A 6 2.36 9.59 -1.24
N VAL A 7 2.76 8.76 -2.20
CA VAL A 7 3.78 9.09 -3.21
C VAL A 7 3.10 9.49 -4.53
N ASP A 8 3.62 10.53 -5.18
CA ASP A 8 3.09 11.03 -6.44
C ASP A 8 3.23 10.00 -7.58
N PRO A 9 2.21 9.81 -8.43
CA PRO A 9 2.28 8.91 -9.59
C PRO A 9 3.43 9.17 -10.54
N LYS A 10 3.80 10.44 -10.74
CA LYS A 10 4.95 10.85 -11.55
C LYS A 10 6.23 10.21 -11.01
N VAL A 11 6.45 10.32 -9.71
CA VAL A 11 7.67 9.82 -9.04
C VAL A 11 7.70 8.30 -9.08
N PHE A 12 6.59 7.64 -8.73
CA PHE A 12 6.53 6.18 -8.76
C PHE A 12 6.80 5.61 -10.15
N ARG A 13 6.18 6.20 -11.19
CA ARG A 13 6.39 5.79 -12.58
C ARG A 13 7.83 6.00 -13.03
N ALA A 14 8.45 7.11 -12.62
CA ALA A 14 9.84 7.41 -12.96
C ALA A 14 10.80 6.39 -12.31
N ILE A 15 10.59 6.03 -11.03
CA ILE A 15 11.37 5.00 -10.36
C ILE A 15 11.14 3.62 -10.99
N GLN A 16 9.89 3.25 -11.27
CA GLN A 16 9.54 1.96 -11.89
C GLN A 16 10.20 1.77 -13.27
N ASN A 17 10.32 2.83 -14.06
CA ASN A 17 10.92 2.77 -15.40
C ASN A 17 12.40 3.19 -15.41
N VAL A 18 12.98 3.52 -14.25
CA VAL A 18 14.36 4.01 -14.11
C VAL A 18 14.60 5.26 -15.00
N ASP A 19 13.63 6.17 -15.02
CA ASP A 19 13.67 7.42 -15.77
C ASP A 19 14.26 8.56 -14.91
N MET A 20 15.57 8.77 -15.03
CA MET A 20 16.30 9.77 -14.25
C MET A 20 16.02 11.20 -14.73
N GLN A 21 15.61 11.39 -15.99
CA GLN A 21 15.28 12.72 -16.51
C GLN A 21 14.02 13.24 -15.83
N GLN A 22 12.97 12.41 -15.78
CA GLN A 22 11.73 12.78 -15.10
C GLN A 22 11.92 13.02 -13.59
N LEU A 23 12.83 12.28 -12.94
CA LEU A 23 13.17 12.50 -11.52
C LEU A 23 13.93 13.80 -11.29
N SER A 24 14.78 14.23 -12.22
CA SER A 24 15.52 15.49 -12.09
C SER A 24 14.64 16.74 -12.10
N GLU A 25 13.42 16.63 -12.65
CA GLU A 25 12.40 17.69 -12.67
C GLU A 25 11.52 17.69 -11.41
N CYS A 26 11.69 16.72 -10.51
CA CYS A 26 10.93 16.64 -9.27
C CYS A 26 11.55 17.53 -8.19
N THR A 27 10.70 18.04 -7.30
CA THR A 27 11.12 18.74 -6.10
C THR A 27 11.70 17.77 -5.07
N GLU A 28 12.52 18.29 -4.14
CA GLU A 28 13.06 17.47 -3.05
C GLU A 28 11.97 16.78 -2.21
N GLN A 29 10.82 17.44 -2.03
CA GLN A 29 9.68 16.88 -1.29
C GLN A 29 9.03 15.69 -2.02
N GLU A 30 9.00 15.73 -3.35
CA GLU A 30 8.49 14.64 -4.17
C GLU A 30 9.47 13.45 -4.21
N ILE A 31 10.77 13.73 -4.18
CA ILE A 31 11.83 12.70 -4.19
C ILE A 31 12.01 12.05 -2.81
N ARG A 32 11.77 12.80 -1.73
CA ARG A 32 11.94 12.36 -0.34
C ARG A 32 11.45 10.94 -0.03
N PRO A 33 10.28 10.46 -0.51
CA PRO A 33 9.78 9.12 -0.21
C PRO A 33 10.58 7.98 -0.86
N VAL A 34 11.27 8.24 -1.98
CA VAL A 34 12.03 7.25 -2.76
C VAL A 34 13.55 7.40 -2.59
N LEU A 35 13.96 8.31 -1.70
CA LEU A 35 15.36 8.61 -1.42
C LEU A 35 16.19 7.38 -1.00
N PRO A 36 15.69 6.46 -0.14
CA PRO A 36 16.45 5.25 0.21
C PRO A 36 16.87 4.44 -1.01
N CYS A 37 15.96 4.23 -1.96
CA CYS A 37 16.23 3.48 -3.18
C CYS A 37 17.24 4.20 -4.07
N LEU A 38 17.09 5.53 -4.25
CA LEU A 38 18.02 6.32 -5.07
C LEU A 38 19.44 6.33 -4.51
N VAL A 39 19.59 6.54 -3.20
CA VAL A 39 20.92 6.51 -2.55
C VAL A 39 21.55 5.12 -2.70
N ARG A 40 20.78 4.04 -2.54
CA ARG A 40 21.28 2.67 -2.79
C ARG A 40 21.74 2.48 -4.24
N MET A 41 20.92 2.87 -5.21
CA MET A 41 21.30 2.80 -6.63
C MET A 41 22.57 3.60 -6.94
N GLY A 42 22.76 4.75 -6.29
CA GLY A 42 23.92 5.61 -6.47
C GLY A 42 25.20 5.10 -5.78
N LEU A 43 25.10 4.32 -4.71
CA LEU A 43 26.27 3.84 -3.95
C LEU A 43 26.69 2.42 -4.30
N ILE A 44 25.76 1.55 -4.67
CA ILE A 44 26.07 0.16 -5.05
C ILE A 44 26.95 0.17 -6.32
N SER A 45 27.95 -0.71 -6.36
CA SER A 45 28.76 -0.91 -7.56
C SER A 45 27.90 -1.59 -8.63
N PRO A 46 27.66 -0.94 -9.78
CA PRO A 46 26.79 -1.54 -10.78
C PRO A 46 27.46 -2.80 -11.36
N LEU A 47 26.66 -3.84 -11.59
CA LEU A 47 27.10 -5.04 -12.31
C LEU A 47 27.39 -4.71 -13.79
N ASP A 48 26.77 -3.65 -14.31
CA ASP A 48 26.97 -3.14 -15.66
C ASP A 48 27.92 -1.92 -15.66
N THR A 49 29.03 -2.03 -16.40
CA THR A 49 30.01 -0.95 -16.59
C THR A 49 29.78 -0.15 -17.87
N SER A 50 28.62 -0.31 -18.51
CA SER A 50 28.26 0.45 -19.69
C SER A 50 28.28 1.97 -19.43
N LYS A 51 28.51 2.74 -20.51
CA LYS A 51 28.45 4.21 -20.46
C LYS A 51 27.09 4.72 -20.01
N LYS A 52 26.00 4.01 -20.38
CA LYS A 52 24.64 4.33 -19.97
C LYS A 52 24.48 4.20 -18.45
N CYS A 53 24.95 3.10 -17.87
CA CYS A 53 24.89 2.89 -16.42
C CYS A 53 25.74 3.93 -15.65
N THR A 54 26.93 4.24 -16.16
CA THR A 54 27.79 5.27 -15.56
C THR A 54 27.14 6.65 -15.57
N THR A 55 26.48 7.02 -16.67
CA THR A 55 25.76 8.30 -16.78
C THR A 55 24.58 8.36 -15.81
N MET A 56 23.78 7.28 -15.76
CA MET A 56 22.66 7.15 -14.84
C MET A 56 23.09 7.31 -13.37
N LYS A 57 24.24 6.75 -12.99
CA LYS A 57 24.81 6.91 -11.65
C LYS A 57 25.15 8.36 -11.33
N VAL A 58 25.72 9.09 -12.29
CA VAL A 58 26.02 10.53 -12.13
C VAL A 58 24.73 11.33 -11.98
N ASP A 59 23.70 11.02 -12.78
CA ASP A 59 22.40 11.68 -12.68
C ASP A 59 21.77 11.48 -11.30
N ILE A 60 21.76 10.24 -10.79
CA ILE A 60 21.26 9.91 -9.44
C ILE A 60 22.02 10.69 -8.37
N LEU A 61 23.36 10.66 -8.41
CA LEU A 61 24.18 11.37 -7.42
C LEU A 61 23.94 12.88 -7.48
N THR A 62 23.71 13.44 -8.66
CA THR A 62 23.38 14.85 -8.84
C THR A 62 22.05 15.18 -8.18
N ILE A 63 21.01 14.36 -8.43
CA ILE A 63 19.67 14.51 -7.84
C ILE A 63 19.73 14.50 -6.31
N VAL A 64 20.51 13.60 -5.71
CA VAL A 64 20.54 13.44 -4.25
C VAL A 64 21.54 14.40 -3.56
N SER A 65 22.51 14.96 -4.27
CA SER A 65 23.63 15.74 -3.68
C SER A 65 23.23 16.97 -2.84
N GLY A 66 22.03 17.52 -3.06
CA GLY A 66 21.52 18.68 -2.30
C GLY A 66 20.75 18.32 -1.02
N MET A 67 20.46 17.04 -0.78
CA MET A 67 19.55 16.63 0.29
C MET A 67 20.32 16.23 1.55
N GLU A 68 20.15 16.99 2.65
CA GLU A 68 20.85 16.77 3.93
C GLU A 68 20.69 15.33 4.48
N LEU A 69 19.51 14.74 4.25
CA LEU A 69 19.14 13.40 4.73
C LEU A 69 19.91 12.27 4.05
N VAL A 70 20.57 12.54 2.92
CA VAL A 70 21.40 11.54 2.23
C VAL A 70 22.54 11.07 3.12
N ASN A 71 23.13 11.95 3.92
CA ASN A 71 24.19 11.59 4.85
C ASN A 71 23.70 10.59 5.90
N SER A 72 22.47 10.76 6.40
CA SER A 72 21.84 9.82 7.34
C SER A 72 21.60 8.46 6.68
N ILE A 73 21.17 8.42 5.42
CA ILE A 73 20.96 7.17 4.67
C ILE A 73 22.30 6.49 4.32
N VAL A 74 23.33 7.26 3.96
CA VAL A 74 24.69 6.73 3.75
C VAL A 74 25.24 6.11 5.03
N ALA A 75 25.02 6.76 6.18
CA ALA A 75 25.39 6.22 7.49
C ALA A 75 24.66 4.90 7.79
N LEU A 76 23.36 4.79 7.45
CA LEU A 76 22.62 3.53 7.55
C LEU A 76 23.20 2.42 6.67
N LEU A 77 23.56 2.74 5.43
CA LEU A 77 24.14 1.77 4.49
C LEU A 77 25.56 1.33 4.88
N SER A 78 26.22 2.06 5.77
CA SER A 78 27.56 1.73 6.27
C SER A 78 27.54 0.78 7.47
N ILE A 79 26.37 0.36 7.94
CA ILE A 79 26.21 -0.57 9.07
C ILE A 79 26.64 -1.99 8.66
N ASP A 80 27.18 -2.74 9.62
CA ASP A 80 27.43 -4.18 9.46
C ASP A 80 26.11 -4.97 9.50
N PHE A 81 25.49 -5.13 8.34
CA PHE A 81 24.24 -5.88 8.19
C PHE A 81 24.38 -7.38 8.46
N HIS A 82 25.58 -7.97 8.33
CA HIS A 82 25.79 -9.39 8.62
C HIS A 82 25.70 -9.65 10.13
N ARG A 83 26.31 -8.79 10.94
CA ARG A 83 26.15 -8.84 12.40
C ARG A 83 24.70 -8.62 12.79
N LEU A 84 24.06 -7.59 12.23
CA LEU A 84 22.66 -7.28 12.51
C LEU A 84 21.73 -8.45 12.14
N GLU A 85 21.93 -9.09 11.00
CA GLU A 85 21.13 -10.24 10.56
C GLU A 85 21.19 -11.38 11.59
N THR A 86 22.37 -11.62 12.16
CA THR A 86 22.55 -12.64 13.20
C THR A 86 21.78 -12.30 14.48
N GLU A 87 21.76 -11.03 14.87
CA GLU A 87 21.01 -10.55 16.03
C GLU A 87 19.50 -10.62 15.79
N VAL A 88 19.02 -10.24 14.61
CA VAL A 88 17.61 -10.32 14.20
C VAL A 88 17.12 -11.78 14.18
N LYS A 89 17.92 -12.72 13.65
CA LYS A 89 17.57 -14.15 13.67
C LYS A 89 17.46 -14.69 15.10
N LYS A 90 18.36 -14.29 16.00
CA LYS A 90 18.28 -14.67 17.42
C LYS A 90 17.02 -14.12 18.09
N GLU A 91 16.69 -12.86 17.83
CA GLU A 91 15.47 -12.22 18.33
C GLU A 91 14.21 -12.95 17.84
N GLN A 92 14.13 -13.27 16.55
CA GLN A 92 13.02 -14.04 15.98
C GLN A 92 12.88 -15.42 16.64
N GLN A 93 14.00 -16.11 16.89
CA GLN A 93 13.99 -17.41 17.58
C GLN A 93 13.55 -17.30 19.04
N LEU A 94 13.91 -16.24 19.75
CA LEU A 94 13.44 -16.01 21.12
C LEU A 94 11.92 -15.83 21.16
N ARG A 95 11.38 -15.03 20.24
CA ARG A 95 9.94 -14.76 20.18
C ARG A 95 9.13 -16.00 19.82
N GLN A 96 9.65 -16.86 18.95
CA GLN A 96 9.04 -18.17 18.66
C GLN A 96 8.98 -19.10 19.88
N LYS A 97 9.85 -18.92 20.88
CA LYS A 97 9.87 -19.73 22.11
C LYS A 97 8.91 -19.21 23.19
N GLY A 98 8.06 -18.21 22.89
CA GLY A 98 7.07 -17.66 23.81
C GLY A 98 7.60 -16.59 24.76
N VAL A 99 8.78 -16.03 24.49
CA VAL A 99 9.28 -14.84 25.22
C VAL A 99 8.72 -13.60 24.53
N THR A 100 7.67 -13.00 25.11
CA THR A 100 6.96 -11.85 24.52
C THR A 100 7.10 -10.56 25.31
N LEU A 101 7.86 -10.56 26.41
CA LEU A 101 8.15 -9.31 27.12
C LEU A 101 9.12 -8.45 26.30
N GLN A 102 8.72 -7.20 26.04
CA GLN A 102 9.51 -6.21 25.31
C GLN A 102 10.89 -5.96 25.95
N ASN A 103 11.00 -6.13 27.28
CA ASN A 103 12.24 -5.96 28.06
C ASN A 103 13.27 -7.08 27.88
N ASP A 104 12.84 -8.25 27.37
CA ASP A 104 13.74 -9.39 27.11
C ASP A 104 14.32 -9.34 25.68
N SER A 105 14.00 -8.28 24.92
CA SER A 105 14.50 -8.10 23.56
C SER A 105 16.01 -7.87 23.56
N ILE A 106 16.72 -8.66 22.75
CA ILE A 106 18.17 -8.50 22.53
C ILE A 106 18.43 -7.19 21.78
N LEU A 107 17.54 -6.85 20.83
CA LEU A 107 17.70 -5.69 19.95
C LEU A 107 17.41 -4.36 20.68
N ILE A 108 16.41 -4.34 21.55
CA ILE A 108 16.03 -3.16 22.32
C ILE A 108 16.85 -3.06 23.60
N GLY A 109 17.24 -4.18 24.20
CA GLY A 109 17.90 -4.20 25.52
C GLY A 109 16.97 -3.77 26.66
N ASN A 110 17.51 -3.64 27.86
CA ASN A 110 16.72 -3.32 29.05
C ASN A 110 16.44 -1.80 29.15
N LEU A 111 15.20 -1.38 28.85
CA LEU A 111 14.73 0.01 28.92
C LEU A 111 14.27 0.41 30.33
N SER A 112 14.97 -0.03 31.37
CA SER A 112 14.46 -0.02 32.75
C SER A 112 14.03 1.35 33.30
N ASN A 113 14.41 2.49 32.69
CA ASN A 113 13.99 3.83 33.13
C ASN A 113 13.79 4.89 32.02
N THR A 114 13.83 4.53 30.72
CA THR A 114 13.74 5.52 29.62
C THR A 114 12.65 5.14 28.61
N SER A 115 11.85 6.12 28.17
CA SER A 115 10.90 5.92 27.05
C SER A 115 11.64 5.56 25.76
N MET A 116 11.05 4.66 24.98
CA MET A 116 11.63 4.15 23.73
C MET A 116 11.92 5.28 22.73
N ALA A 117 11.05 6.29 22.65
CA ALA A 117 11.24 7.43 21.77
C ALA A 117 12.50 8.24 22.14
N LEU A 118 12.78 8.38 23.44
CA LEU A 118 13.91 9.16 23.94
C LEU A 118 15.24 8.41 23.82
N GLU A 119 15.23 7.08 23.98
CA GLU A 119 16.38 6.23 23.66
C GLU A 119 16.68 6.25 22.16
N TYR A 120 15.64 6.19 21.31
CA TYR A 120 15.78 6.29 19.86
C TYR A 120 16.44 7.61 19.44
N GLU A 121 15.98 8.74 19.98
CA GLU A 121 16.50 10.07 19.67
C GLU A 121 18.00 10.21 20.02
N ARG A 122 18.43 9.64 21.15
CA ARG A 122 19.83 9.70 21.64
C ARG A 122 20.77 8.69 21.00
N SER A 123 20.22 7.71 20.27
CA SER A 123 20.97 6.60 19.69
C SER A 123 21.62 6.96 18.36
N ASP A 124 22.73 6.29 18.05
CA ASP A 124 23.33 6.29 16.72
C ASP A 124 22.51 5.47 15.71
N MET A 125 22.79 5.58 14.42
CA MET A 125 21.98 4.93 13.37
C MET A 125 21.93 3.41 13.51
N THR A 126 23.01 2.77 13.96
CA THR A 126 23.04 1.31 14.20
C THR A 126 22.03 0.92 15.26
N ARG A 127 22.06 1.63 16.39
CA ARG A 127 21.16 1.38 17.51
C ARG A 127 19.72 1.75 17.19
N ARG A 128 19.47 2.83 16.43
CA ARG A 128 18.14 3.19 15.92
C ARG A 128 17.52 2.08 15.07
N LEU A 129 18.32 1.51 14.16
CA LEU A 129 17.91 0.37 13.33
C LEU A 129 17.58 -0.86 14.19
N SER A 130 18.42 -1.20 15.18
CA SER A 130 18.14 -2.32 16.10
C SER A 130 16.84 -2.10 16.91
N ILE A 131 16.65 -0.91 17.49
CA ILE A 131 15.43 -0.58 18.26
C ILE A 131 14.19 -0.71 17.38
N LEU A 132 14.23 -0.15 16.16
CA LEU A 132 13.13 -0.23 15.21
C LEU A 132 12.78 -1.68 14.86
N LEU A 133 13.79 -2.49 14.52
CA LEU A 133 13.57 -3.91 14.17
C LEU A 133 13.05 -4.71 15.36
N GLY A 134 13.57 -4.46 16.56
CA GLY A 134 13.06 -5.07 17.80
C GLY A 134 11.59 -4.76 18.03
N GLU A 135 11.18 -3.52 17.81
CA GLU A 135 9.79 -3.10 17.97
C GLU A 135 8.88 -3.71 16.89
N LEU A 136 9.31 -3.75 15.63
CA LEU A 136 8.55 -4.43 14.56
C LEU A 136 8.35 -5.91 14.86
N LEU A 137 9.40 -6.62 15.28
CA LEU A 137 9.32 -8.03 15.63
C LEU A 137 8.44 -8.26 16.88
N TYR A 138 8.41 -7.30 17.80
CA TYR A 138 7.51 -7.35 18.94
C TYR A 138 6.04 -7.25 18.52
N VAL A 139 5.70 -6.26 17.70
CA VAL A 139 4.34 -6.12 17.17
C VAL A 139 3.94 -7.36 16.37
N GLN A 140 4.85 -7.90 15.56
CA GLN A 140 4.63 -9.14 14.82
C GLN A 140 4.32 -10.33 15.75
N SER A 141 5.04 -10.47 16.88
CA SER A 141 4.75 -11.52 17.86
C SER A 141 3.37 -11.36 18.53
N GLN A 142 2.95 -10.13 18.83
CA GLN A 142 1.62 -9.87 19.39
C GLN A 142 0.49 -10.23 18.39
N ILE A 143 0.71 -10.02 17.10
CA ILE A 143 -0.27 -10.38 16.06
C ILE A 143 -0.43 -11.90 16.00
N GLN A 144 0.67 -12.66 16.02
CA GLN A 144 0.65 -14.13 15.98
C GLN A 144 -0.06 -14.74 17.20
N GLU A 145 0.16 -14.17 18.40
CA GLU A 145 -0.56 -14.59 19.60
C GLU A 145 -2.06 -14.29 19.52
N ASN A 146 -2.42 -13.11 19.00
CA ASN A 146 -3.81 -12.69 18.86
C ASN A 146 -4.59 -13.51 17.80
N GLU A 147 -3.96 -13.94 16.72
CA GLU A 147 -4.60 -14.86 15.76
C GLU A 147 -4.92 -16.23 16.38
N SER A 148 -4.16 -16.61 17.42
CA SER A 148 -4.33 -17.87 18.14
C SER A 148 -5.39 -17.79 19.25
N ALA A 149 -5.70 -16.58 19.73
CA ALA A 149 -6.65 -16.34 20.80
C ALA A 149 -7.98 -15.82 20.23
N GLU A 150 -9.08 -16.56 20.41
CA GLU A 150 -10.43 -16.24 19.88
C GLU A 150 -11.08 -14.95 20.45
N THR A 151 -10.32 -14.11 21.16
CA THR A 151 -10.81 -12.88 21.81
C THR A 151 -10.14 -11.64 21.21
N SER A 152 -10.96 -10.62 20.94
CA SER A 152 -10.61 -9.41 20.19
C SER A 152 -9.40 -8.64 20.74
N SER A 153 -8.27 -8.87 20.08
CA SER A 153 -7.05 -8.10 19.87
C SER A 153 -6.98 -6.68 20.47
N TYR A 154 -6.28 -6.57 21.59
CA TYR A 154 -5.59 -5.33 21.97
C TYR A 154 -4.11 -5.49 21.63
N ILE A 155 -3.65 -4.81 20.58
CA ILE A 155 -2.21 -4.63 20.32
C ILE A 155 -1.78 -3.40 21.10
N LYS A 156 -0.71 -3.53 21.88
CA LYS A 156 -0.17 -2.40 22.65
C LYS A 156 0.29 -1.31 21.67
N PRO A 157 -0.12 -0.04 21.85
CA PRO A 157 0.34 1.06 21.01
C PRO A 157 1.86 1.18 21.09
N SER A 158 2.49 1.54 19.97
CA SER A 158 3.94 1.66 19.88
C SER A 158 4.33 3.13 20.04
N GLU A 159 5.02 3.46 21.13
CA GLU A 159 5.50 4.82 21.39
C GLU A 159 6.37 5.37 20.25
N LEU A 160 7.09 4.50 19.54
CA LEU A 160 7.95 4.89 18.43
C LEU A 160 7.14 5.15 17.14
N PHE A 161 6.29 4.20 16.75
CA PHE A 161 5.55 4.28 15.48
C PHE A 161 4.35 5.23 15.51
N ASP A 162 3.82 5.53 16.70
CA ASP A 162 2.73 6.48 16.88
C ASP A 162 3.22 7.94 16.89
N ASN A 163 4.54 8.17 16.93
CA ASN A 163 5.12 9.50 16.83
C ASN A 163 5.31 9.92 15.36
N ASP A 164 4.48 10.86 14.90
CA ASP A 164 4.50 11.39 13.53
C ASP A 164 5.85 12.05 13.14
N ILE A 165 6.67 12.48 14.10
CA ILE A 165 7.97 13.13 13.84
C ILE A 165 8.96 12.12 13.22
N PHE A 166 8.95 10.88 13.70
CA PHE A 166 9.88 9.84 13.25
C PHE A 166 9.39 9.11 12.00
N ALA A 167 8.12 9.29 11.59
CA ALA A 167 7.50 8.47 10.54
C ALA A 167 8.28 8.43 9.22
N GLU A 168 8.92 9.53 8.82
CA GLU A 168 9.75 9.57 7.61
C GLU A 168 11.05 8.77 7.77
N GLU A 169 11.76 8.98 8.87
CA GLU A 169 13.02 8.29 9.17
C GLU A 169 12.78 6.78 9.36
N LEU A 170 11.73 6.40 10.09
CA LEU A 170 11.35 5.01 10.27
C LEU A 170 11.07 4.34 8.92
N SER A 171 10.38 5.04 8.01
CA SER A 171 10.13 4.52 6.66
C SER A 171 11.42 4.30 5.88
N ASP A 172 12.40 5.19 5.99
CA ASP A 172 13.69 5.04 5.30
C ASP A 172 14.45 3.84 5.85
N ILE A 173 14.54 3.73 7.17
CA ILE A 173 15.23 2.63 7.85
C ILE A 173 14.58 1.28 7.48
N ILE A 174 13.25 1.20 7.43
CA ILE A 174 12.55 -0.03 7.00
C ILE A 174 12.87 -0.36 5.54
N CYS A 175 12.89 0.63 4.65
CA CYS A 175 13.24 0.41 3.26
C CYS A 175 14.66 -0.14 3.13
N ILE A 176 15.64 0.41 3.85
CA ILE A 176 17.02 -0.09 3.87
C ILE A 176 17.10 -1.49 4.50
N ALA A 177 16.40 -1.75 5.60
CA ALA A 177 16.42 -3.06 6.25
C ALA A 177 15.85 -4.17 5.36
N LEU A 178 14.72 -3.94 4.68
CA LEU A 178 14.15 -4.90 3.71
C LEU A 178 15.12 -5.20 2.55
N ALA A 179 15.85 -4.18 2.16
CA ALA A 179 16.81 -4.20 1.07
C ALA A 179 18.10 -4.97 1.37
N GLU A 180 18.62 -4.82 2.58
CA GLU A 180 19.90 -5.41 3.02
C GLU A 180 19.71 -6.75 3.77
N LEU A 181 18.51 -7.04 4.26
CA LEU A 181 18.17 -8.29 4.96
C LEU A 181 17.07 -9.12 4.24
N PRO A 182 17.15 -9.37 2.92
CA PRO A 182 16.07 -9.99 2.15
C PRO A 182 15.79 -11.46 2.53
N ILE A 183 16.76 -12.16 3.13
CA ILE A 183 16.60 -13.56 3.59
C ILE A 183 15.84 -13.60 4.93
N THR A 184 15.93 -12.54 5.73
CA THR A 184 15.41 -12.51 7.11
C THR A 184 14.09 -11.75 7.21
N LEU A 185 13.90 -10.70 6.41
CA LEU A 185 12.71 -9.87 6.42
C LEU A 185 11.89 -10.10 5.14
N ASN A 186 10.61 -10.42 5.30
CA ASN A 186 9.66 -10.56 4.20
C ASN A 186 8.79 -9.31 4.09
N ILE A 187 8.75 -8.70 2.91
CA ILE A 187 7.96 -7.50 2.62
C ILE A 187 6.47 -7.68 2.92
N LEU A 188 5.89 -8.86 2.67
CA LEU A 188 4.48 -9.15 2.91
C LEU A 188 4.19 -9.20 4.41
N THR A 189 5.04 -9.88 5.18
CA THR A 189 4.92 -9.96 6.64
C THR A 189 5.10 -8.59 7.30
N ILE A 190 6.08 -7.81 6.85
CA ILE A 190 6.26 -6.43 7.32
C ILE A 190 5.05 -5.57 6.96
N THR A 191 4.53 -5.69 5.74
CA THR A 191 3.33 -4.97 5.32
C THR A 191 2.14 -5.27 6.25
N GLU A 192 1.90 -6.54 6.56
CA GLU A 192 0.82 -6.94 7.46
C GLU A 192 1.01 -6.35 8.86
N THR A 193 2.22 -6.46 9.43
CA THR A 193 2.56 -5.87 10.73
C THR A 193 2.30 -4.36 10.76
N LEU A 194 2.67 -3.64 9.68
CA LEU A 194 2.50 -2.20 9.59
C LEU A 194 1.03 -1.78 9.59
N LEU A 195 0.09 -2.60 9.11
CA LEU A 195 -1.35 -2.26 9.12
C LEU A 195 -1.93 -2.08 10.52
N HIS A 196 -1.25 -2.58 11.55
CA HIS A 196 -1.65 -2.40 12.94
C HIS A 196 -1.13 -1.09 13.57
N LEU A 197 -0.29 -0.34 12.85
CA LEU A 197 0.35 0.89 13.33
C LEU A 197 -0.34 2.15 12.79
N HIS A 198 -0.24 3.27 13.51
CA HIS A 198 -0.91 4.52 13.15
C HIS A 198 -0.58 5.00 11.73
N ASN A 199 0.71 4.96 11.37
CA ASN A 199 1.23 5.43 10.08
C ASN A 199 1.42 4.32 9.04
N GLY A 200 0.88 3.12 9.31
CA GLY A 200 1.05 1.92 8.51
C GLY A 200 0.84 2.09 7.00
N PRO A 201 -0.37 2.49 6.54
CA PRO A 201 -0.66 2.65 5.13
C PRO A 201 0.32 3.56 4.38
N ALA A 202 0.75 4.66 5.01
CA ALA A 202 1.69 5.60 4.41
C ALA A 202 3.10 5.01 4.31
N ILE A 203 3.57 4.31 5.35
CA ILE A 203 4.85 3.59 5.33
C ILE A 203 4.83 2.49 4.26
N VAL A 204 3.75 1.71 4.17
CA VAL A 204 3.59 0.68 3.12
C VAL A 204 3.66 1.29 1.72
N CYS A 205 3.02 2.44 1.49
CA CYS A 205 3.12 3.15 0.21
C CYS A 205 4.56 3.55 -0.12
N ARG A 206 5.33 4.04 0.85
CA ARG A 206 6.75 4.35 0.67
C ARG A 206 7.61 3.11 0.41
N ILE A 207 7.36 2.00 1.12
CA ILE A 207 8.05 0.73 0.88
C ILE A 207 7.85 0.31 -0.57
N VAL A 208 6.61 0.23 -1.04
CA VAL A 208 6.31 -0.17 -2.42
C VAL A 208 6.91 0.83 -3.42
N ALA A 209 6.97 2.13 -3.10
CA ALA A 209 7.64 3.11 -3.94
C ALA A 209 9.16 2.87 -4.09
N ASN A 210 9.81 2.35 -3.05
CA ASN A 210 11.23 1.98 -3.09
C ASN A 210 11.46 0.59 -3.72
N PHE A 211 10.43 -0.26 -3.81
CA PHE A 211 10.47 -1.58 -4.44
C PHE A 211 9.32 -1.76 -5.44
N PRO A 212 9.30 -1.06 -6.60
CA PRO A 212 8.15 -1.05 -7.51
C PRO A 212 7.68 -2.43 -7.97
N ASP A 213 8.59 -3.40 -8.07
CA ASP A 213 8.30 -4.76 -8.51
C ASP A 213 7.35 -5.51 -7.58
N CYS A 214 7.33 -5.17 -6.28
CA CYS A 214 6.47 -5.84 -5.30
C CYS A 214 5.03 -5.34 -5.32
N PHE A 215 4.70 -4.29 -6.07
CA PHE A 215 3.38 -3.63 -6.07
C PHE A 215 2.23 -4.63 -6.20
N ARG A 216 2.30 -5.52 -7.20
CA ARG A 216 1.25 -6.50 -7.46
C ARG A 216 1.19 -7.58 -6.39
N GLU A 217 2.34 -8.01 -5.90
CA GLU A 217 2.44 -9.04 -4.86
C GLU A 217 1.82 -8.53 -3.56
N VAL A 218 2.19 -7.32 -3.13
CA VAL A 218 1.66 -6.66 -1.93
C VAL A 218 0.16 -6.44 -2.05
N CYS A 219 -0.33 -5.85 -3.16
CA CYS A 219 -1.77 -5.64 -3.33
C CYS A 219 -2.56 -6.95 -3.34
N THR A 220 -2.04 -7.99 -4.00
CA THR A 220 -2.69 -9.30 -4.06
C THR A 220 -2.75 -9.96 -2.69
N TYR A 221 -1.63 -9.92 -1.95
CA TYR A 221 -1.55 -10.44 -0.59
C TYR A 221 -2.58 -9.76 0.32
N LEU A 222 -2.64 -8.42 0.31
CA LEU A 222 -3.60 -7.67 1.10
C LEU A 222 -5.05 -8.03 0.75
N ILE A 223 -5.40 -8.16 -0.53
CA ILE A 223 -6.76 -8.59 -0.91
C ILE A 223 -7.04 -10.01 -0.42
N GLN A 224 -6.07 -10.91 -0.52
CA GLN A 224 -6.21 -12.31 -0.12
C GLN A 224 -6.43 -12.47 1.39
N THR A 225 -5.74 -11.68 2.21
CA THR A 225 -5.90 -11.67 3.68
C THR A 225 -7.05 -10.79 4.16
N GLY A 226 -7.53 -9.85 3.34
CA GLY A 226 -8.66 -8.98 3.66
C GLY A 226 -9.99 -9.69 3.80
N GLU A 227 -10.93 -9.16 4.58
CA GLU A 227 -12.22 -9.82 4.83
C GLU A 227 -13.13 -9.87 3.58
N LYS A 228 -14.06 -10.82 3.57
CA LYS A 228 -15.10 -10.90 2.52
C LYS A 228 -16.03 -9.68 2.54
N GLN A 229 -16.17 -9.04 3.69
CA GLN A 229 -16.95 -7.82 3.94
C GLN A 229 -16.11 -6.91 4.84
N GLU A 230 -15.91 -5.65 4.48
CA GLU A 230 -15.08 -4.71 5.24
C GLU A 230 -15.83 -4.15 6.47
N GLU A 231 -15.91 -4.93 7.54
CA GLU A 231 -16.58 -4.53 8.79
C GLU A 231 -15.59 -4.12 9.89
N SER A 232 -14.40 -4.73 9.94
CA SER A 232 -13.42 -4.45 10.99
C SER A 232 -12.57 -3.20 10.71
N LYS A 233 -12.05 -2.57 11.77
CA LYS A 233 -11.12 -1.43 11.66
C LYS A 233 -9.88 -1.78 10.84
N LEU A 234 -9.34 -2.99 11.01
CA LEU A 234 -8.19 -3.47 10.25
C LEU A 234 -8.52 -3.59 8.75
N SER A 235 -9.72 -4.09 8.39
CA SER A 235 -10.20 -4.10 7.01
C SER A 235 -10.26 -2.69 6.41
N MET A 236 -10.66 -1.68 7.19
CA MET A 236 -10.65 -0.28 6.75
C MET A 236 -9.24 0.23 6.47
N VAL A 237 -8.29 -0.03 7.38
CA VAL A 237 -6.88 0.38 7.23
C VAL A 237 -6.26 -0.32 6.01
N ARG A 238 -6.56 -1.59 5.81
CA ARG A 238 -6.12 -2.38 4.66
C ARG A 238 -6.66 -1.81 3.34
N ALA A 239 -7.95 -1.52 3.27
CA ALA A 239 -8.56 -0.89 2.09
C ALA A 239 -7.92 0.49 1.80
N SER A 240 -7.64 1.26 2.86
CA SER A 240 -6.95 2.54 2.74
C SER A 240 -5.52 2.40 2.21
N ALA A 241 -4.77 1.40 2.66
CA ALA A 241 -3.43 1.10 2.14
C ALA A 241 -3.45 0.75 0.65
N ILE A 242 -4.37 -0.15 0.23
CA ILE A 242 -4.50 -0.50 -1.20
C ILE A 242 -4.94 0.70 -2.03
N SER A 243 -5.84 1.53 -1.51
CA SER A 243 -6.26 2.76 -2.19
C SER A 243 -5.10 3.73 -2.37
N LEU A 244 -4.23 3.89 -1.36
CA LEU A 244 -3.04 4.73 -1.46
C LEU A 244 -2.04 4.20 -2.50
N LEU A 245 -1.84 2.87 -2.54
CA LEU A 245 -1.03 2.21 -3.57
C LEU A 245 -1.62 2.44 -4.98
N CYS A 246 -2.93 2.27 -5.15
CA CYS A 246 -3.58 2.50 -6.44
C CYS A 246 -3.55 3.97 -6.86
N LYS A 247 -3.58 4.90 -5.91
CA LYS A 247 -3.36 6.33 -6.19
C LYS A 247 -1.94 6.59 -6.68
N MET A 248 -0.94 5.96 -6.07
CA MET A 248 0.46 6.03 -6.50
C MET A 248 0.69 5.35 -7.86
N ASN A 249 -0.05 4.28 -8.20
CA ASN A 249 0.01 3.64 -9.51
C ASN A 249 -1.37 3.48 -10.17
N PRO A 250 -1.94 4.56 -10.75
CA PRO A 250 -3.27 4.53 -11.34
C PRO A 250 -3.42 3.54 -12.49
N SER A 251 -2.32 3.21 -13.19
CA SER A 251 -2.33 2.29 -14.33
C SER A 251 -2.74 0.86 -13.96
N GLN A 252 -2.53 0.45 -12.71
CA GLN A 252 -2.86 -0.88 -12.21
C GLN A 252 -4.17 -0.90 -11.39
N ALA A 253 -4.80 0.24 -11.10
CA ALA A 253 -5.96 0.32 -10.22
C ALA A 253 -7.13 -0.58 -10.69
N LEU A 254 -7.40 -0.62 -12.00
CA LEU A 254 -8.44 -1.50 -12.55
C LEU A 254 -8.07 -2.98 -12.48
N SER A 255 -6.78 -3.32 -12.60
CA SER A 255 -6.31 -4.69 -12.40
C SER A 255 -6.47 -5.14 -10.95
N ILE A 256 -6.19 -4.24 -9.99
CA ILE A 256 -6.44 -4.49 -8.55
C ILE A 256 -7.93 -4.63 -8.26
N ARG A 257 -8.78 -3.78 -8.85
CA ARG A 257 -10.24 -3.93 -8.80
C ARG A 257 -10.68 -5.31 -9.30
N SER A 258 -10.18 -5.77 -10.44
CA SER A 258 -10.49 -7.10 -10.96
C SER A 258 -10.06 -8.20 -10.00
N LYS A 259 -8.94 -8.03 -9.28
CA LYS A 259 -8.48 -9.00 -8.28
C LYS A 259 -9.41 -9.11 -7.06
N CYS A 260 -10.01 -8.01 -6.61
CA CYS A 260 -11.05 -8.03 -5.57
C CYS A 260 -12.24 -8.91 -5.98
N VAL A 261 -12.67 -8.80 -7.24
CA VAL A 261 -13.79 -9.59 -7.79
C VAL A 261 -13.41 -11.06 -7.92
N GLU A 262 -12.23 -11.34 -8.48
CA GLU A 262 -11.69 -12.71 -8.62
C GLU A 262 -11.66 -13.44 -7.28
N LEU A 263 -11.24 -12.76 -6.21
CA LEU A 263 -11.14 -13.32 -4.87
C LEU A 263 -12.43 -13.19 -4.05
N CYS A 264 -13.45 -12.49 -4.57
CA CYS A 264 -14.69 -12.15 -3.85
C CYS A 264 -14.43 -11.57 -2.46
N ARG A 265 -13.51 -10.61 -2.38
CA ARG A 265 -13.08 -9.92 -1.14
C ARG A 265 -13.07 -8.41 -1.34
N MET A 266 -13.28 -7.67 -0.25
CA MET A 266 -13.22 -6.20 -0.22
C MET A 266 -14.08 -5.49 -1.29
N PRO A 267 -15.42 -5.69 -1.27
CA PRO A 267 -16.34 -5.09 -2.24
C PRO A 267 -16.38 -3.55 -2.18
N ALA A 268 -16.24 -2.94 -1.00
CA ALA A 268 -16.23 -1.48 -0.89
C ALA A 268 -14.99 -0.89 -1.58
N LEU A 269 -13.83 -1.52 -1.42
CA LEU A 269 -12.62 -1.16 -2.14
C LEU A 269 -12.82 -1.26 -3.66
N ALA A 270 -13.39 -2.35 -4.17
CA ALA A 270 -13.63 -2.52 -5.61
C ALA A 270 -14.50 -1.40 -6.20
N ILE A 271 -15.53 -0.97 -5.46
CA ILE A 271 -16.38 0.16 -5.84
C ILE A 271 -15.61 1.48 -5.77
N THR A 272 -14.86 1.70 -4.68
CA THR A 272 -14.06 2.92 -4.48
C THR A 272 -13.04 3.11 -5.61
N LEU A 273 -12.28 2.07 -5.96
CA LEU A 273 -11.32 2.10 -7.07
C LEU A 273 -12.00 2.39 -8.42
N SER A 274 -13.21 1.87 -8.60
CA SER A 274 -14.00 2.18 -9.78
C SER A 274 -14.39 3.65 -9.81
N LEU A 275 -14.83 4.23 -8.68
CA LEU A 275 -15.25 5.63 -8.61
C LEU A 275 -14.07 6.58 -8.85
N GLU A 276 -12.92 6.30 -8.24
CA GLU A 276 -11.70 7.11 -8.40
C GLU A 276 -11.18 7.09 -9.85
N HIS A 277 -11.23 5.95 -10.54
CA HIS A 277 -10.84 5.88 -11.94
C HIS A 277 -11.65 6.83 -12.83
N ASN A 278 -12.95 6.97 -12.56
CA ASN A 278 -13.84 7.85 -13.33
C ASN A 278 -13.59 9.34 -13.10
N GLN A 279 -13.07 9.72 -11.94
CA GLN A 279 -12.76 11.13 -11.64
C GLN A 279 -11.50 11.59 -12.39
N ASN A 280 -10.64 10.67 -12.81
CA ASN A 280 -9.37 10.96 -13.48
C ASN A 280 -9.49 11.19 -15.01
N GLY A 281 -10.71 11.41 -15.54
CA GLY A 281 -10.90 12.00 -16.86
C GLY A 281 -10.94 11.06 -18.06
N SER A 282 -11.19 9.75 -17.88
CA SER A 282 -11.61 8.91 -19.00
C SER A 282 -13.10 9.15 -19.28
N ASP A 283 -13.39 9.79 -20.41
CA ASP A 283 -14.76 10.14 -20.87
C ASP A 283 -15.68 8.91 -21.05
N ASP A 284 -15.11 7.71 -21.06
CA ASP A 284 -15.83 6.44 -21.22
C ASP A 284 -15.62 5.54 -19.98
N GLY A 285 -16.21 5.98 -18.88
CA GLY A 285 -16.11 5.31 -17.61
C GLY A 285 -16.82 3.96 -17.56
N ASP A 286 -16.07 2.85 -17.46
CA ASP A 286 -16.59 1.47 -17.48
C ASP A 286 -17.43 1.06 -16.25
N MET A 287 -17.65 1.97 -15.30
CA MET A 287 -18.36 1.73 -14.05
C MET A 287 -19.72 1.06 -14.24
N VAL A 288 -20.54 1.58 -15.16
CA VAL A 288 -21.90 1.05 -15.37
C VAL A 288 -21.82 -0.38 -15.88
N ALA A 289 -20.97 -0.63 -16.88
CA ALA A 289 -20.72 -1.98 -17.40
C ALA A 289 -20.18 -2.93 -16.32
N PHE A 290 -19.25 -2.45 -15.50
CA PHE A 290 -18.68 -3.19 -14.37
C PHE A 290 -19.74 -3.58 -13.34
N ILE A 291 -20.51 -2.62 -12.82
CA ILE A 291 -21.56 -2.87 -11.81
C ILE A 291 -22.69 -3.73 -12.39
N SER A 292 -23.13 -3.47 -13.62
CA SER A 292 -24.09 -4.33 -14.31
C SER A 292 -23.55 -5.76 -14.47
N GLY A 293 -22.27 -5.94 -14.77
CA GLY A 293 -21.62 -7.23 -14.82
C GLY A 293 -21.60 -7.97 -13.48
N LEU A 294 -21.37 -7.26 -12.37
CA LEU A 294 -21.42 -7.85 -11.02
C LEU A 294 -22.83 -8.30 -10.62
N LEU A 295 -23.86 -7.53 -10.99
CA LEU A 295 -25.25 -7.78 -10.59
C LEU A 295 -25.97 -8.78 -11.50
N LEU A 296 -25.72 -8.70 -12.81
CA LEU A 296 -26.44 -9.44 -13.86
C LEU A 296 -25.58 -10.52 -14.54
N GLY A 297 -24.28 -10.59 -14.23
CA GLY A 297 -23.37 -11.59 -14.79
C GLY A 297 -23.76 -13.01 -14.40
N ASN A 298 -23.18 -14.01 -15.07
CA ASN A 298 -23.58 -15.42 -14.92
C ASN A 298 -23.04 -16.11 -13.66
N ASP A 299 -22.00 -15.57 -13.02
CA ASP A 299 -21.35 -16.16 -11.85
C ASP A 299 -22.17 -15.95 -10.57
N GLN A 300 -22.70 -17.04 -10.02
CA GLN A 300 -23.51 -17.00 -8.79
C GLN A 300 -22.71 -16.57 -7.56
N THR A 301 -21.42 -16.90 -7.48
CA THR A 301 -20.55 -16.56 -6.35
C THR A 301 -20.35 -15.05 -6.28
N ILE A 302 -20.02 -14.44 -7.42
CA ILE A 302 -19.84 -12.98 -7.52
C ILE A 302 -21.15 -12.26 -7.22
N ARG A 303 -22.27 -12.72 -7.79
CA ARG A 303 -23.60 -12.13 -7.51
C ARG A 303 -23.96 -12.20 -6.02
N ASN A 304 -23.71 -13.33 -5.37
CA ASN A 304 -23.99 -13.49 -3.93
C ASN A 304 -23.11 -12.59 -3.07
N TRP A 305 -21.83 -12.48 -3.42
CA TRP A 305 -20.86 -11.63 -2.73
C TRP A 305 -21.26 -10.14 -2.76
N ILE A 306 -21.58 -9.61 -3.95
CA ILE A 306 -22.00 -8.20 -4.07
C ILE A 306 -23.40 -7.96 -3.48
N ALA A 307 -24.31 -8.93 -3.58
CA ALA A 307 -25.65 -8.82 -2.99
C ALA A 307 -25.59 -8.78 -1.45
N LEU A 308 -24.68 -9.55 -0.85
CA LEU A 308 -24.44 -9.49 0.60
C LEU A 308 -23.94 -8.10 1.00
N PHE A 309 -22.96 -7.56 0.27
CA PHE A 309 -22.43 -6.22 0.50
C PHE A 309 -23.52 -5.13 0.45
N ILE A 310 -24.34 -5.13 -0.61
CA ILE A 310 -25.45 -4.17 -0.76
C ILE A 310 -26.44 -4.28 0.40
N ARG A 311 -26.81 -5.51 0.78
CA ARG A 311 -27.77 -5.76 1.86
C ARG A 311 -27.24 -5.31 3.22
N THR A 312 -25.96 -5.52 3.50
CA THR A 312 -25.33 -5.12 4.76
C THR A 312 -25.17 -3.60 4.83
N GLY A 313 -24.65 -2.97 3.77
CA GLY A 313 -24.42 -1.52 3.77
C GLY A 313 -25.69 -0.67 3.78
N GLN A 314 -26.85 -1.22 3.39
CA GLN A 314 -28.16 -0.58 3.56
C GLN A 314 -28.66 -0.57 5.02
N LYS A 315 -28.24 -1.52 5.85
CA LYS A 315 -28.72 -1.66 7.24
C LYS A 315 -27.97 -0.77 8.22
N LYS A 316 -26.66 -0.58 8.02
CA LYS A 316 -25.77 0.09 8.98
C LYS A 316 -25.27 1.43 8.43
N LYS A 317 -26.00 2.52 8.72
CA LYS A 317 -25.59 3.87 8.31
C LYS A 317 -24.28 4.29 8.98
N GLY A 318 -23.34 4.82 8.20
CA GLY A 318 -22.07 5.38 8.68
C GLY A 318 -20.84 4.45 8.59
N GLU A 319 -21.03 3.18 8.22
CA GLU A 319 -19.91 2.27 7.92
C GLU A 319 -19.35 2.52 6.50
N ILE A 320 -18.11 2.07 6.24
CA ILE A 320 -17.47 2.19 4.90
C ILE A 320 -18.32 1.57 3.81
N SER A 321 -18.94 0.42 4.08
CA SER A 321 -19.85 -0.25 3.15
C SER A 321 -21.02 0.65 2.75
N SER A 322 -21.62 1.35 3.73
CA SER A 322 -22.70 2.31 3.53
C SER A 322 -22.22 3.53 2.75
N ASN A 323 -21.03 4.06 3.08
CA ASN A 323 -20.45 5.22 2.41
C ASN A 323 -20.10 4.92 0.95
N ALA A 324 -19.47 3.78 0.67
CA ALA A 324 -19.11 3.36 -0.69
C ALA A 324 -20.37 3.11 -1.54
N LEU A 325 -21.42 2.51 -0.97
CA LEU A 325 -22.71 2.37 -1.64
C LEU A 325 -23.39 3.70 -1.90
N GLN A 326 -23.32 4.65 -0.96
CA GLN A 326 -23.87 5.98 -1.12
C GLN A 326 -23.15 6.73 -2.24
N GLN A 327 -21.82 6.70 -2.27
CA GLN A 327 -21.03 7.30 -3.36
C GLN A 327 -21.34 6.66 -4.72
N LEU A 328 -21.49 5.34 -4.76
CA LEU A 328 -21.91 4.63 -5.98
C LEU A 328 -23.29 5.10 -6.44
N ARG A 329 -24.25 5.21 -5.50
CA ARG A 329 -25.60 5.71 -5.80
C ARG A 329 -25.56 7.13 -6.35
N ASP A 330 -24.79 8.02 -5.73
CA ASP A 330 -24.69 9.42 -6.13
C ASP A 330 -24.06 9.56 -7.51
N GLU A 331 -23.02 8.78 -7.84
CA GLU A 331 -22.42 8.78 -9.18
C GLU A 331 -23.37 8.21 -10.24
N LEU A 332 -24.11 7.14 -9.94
CA LEU A 332 -25.11 6.60 -10.87
C LEU A 332 -26.26 7.59 -11.11
N LEU A 333 -26.71 8.29 -10.07
CA LEU A 333 -27.73 9.34 -10.19
C LEU A 333 -27.21 10.53 -11.01
N ARG A 334 -25.96 10.95 -10.78
CA ARG A 334 -25.32 12.01 -11.56
C ARG A 334 -25.26 11.65 -13.05
N ARG A 335 -24.86 10.42 -13.38
CA ARG A 335 -24.85 9.93 -14.77
C ARG A 335 -26.24 9.88 -15.38
N LEU A 336 -27.23 9.38 -14.64
CA LEU A 336 -28.62 9.38 -15.09
C LEU A 336 -29.11 10.80 -15.38
N GLN A 337 -28.78 11.77 -14.52
CA GLN A 337 -29.13 13.17 -14.72
C GLN A 337 -28.46 13.76 -15.96
N ILE A 338 -27.18 13.43 -16.22
CA ILE A 338 -26.49 13.81 -17.45
C ILE A 338 -27.20 13.24 -18.68
N ILE A 339 -27.54 11.94 -18.66
CA ILE A 339 -28.25 11.28 -19.75
C ILE A 339 -29.60 11.96 -20.01
N ILE A 340 -30.40 12.21 -18.96
CA ILE A 340 -31.70 12.89 -19.06
C ILE A 340 -31.53 14.30 -19.64
N ASN A 341 -30.55 15.07 -19.17
CA ASN A 341 -30.30 16.43 -19.66
C ASN A 341 -29.79 16.45 -21.12
N SER A 342 -29.04 15.43 -21.54
CA SER A 342 -28.58 15.29 -22.93
C SER A 342 -29.66 14.75 -23.88
N SER A 343 -30.69 14.11 -23.34
CA SER A 343 -31.79 13.54 -24.12
C SER A 343 -32.87 14.60 -24.37
N ALA A 344 -32.58 15.57 -25.22
CA ALA A 344 -33.62 16.47 -25.74
C ALA A 344 -34.62 15.63 -26.56
N GLU A 345 -35.92 15.73 -26.24
CA GLU A 345 -37.04 15.10 -26.98
C GLU A 345 -37.22 13.56 -26.82
N GLY A 346 -36.66 12.95 -25.77
CA GLY A 346 -36.94 11.53 -25.45
C GLY A 346 -36.24 10.52 -26.36
N GLN A 347 -35.29 10.96 -27.18
CA GLN A 347 -34.36 10.09 -27.88
C GLN A 347 -33.07 9.95 -27.06
N LEU A 348 -32.78 8.73 -26.62
CA LEU A 348 -31.51 8.38 -25.98
C LEU A 348 -30.41 8.37 -27.06
N VAL A 349 -29.27 8.98 -26.77
CA VAL A 349 -28.10 8.90 -27.66
C VAL A 349 -27.54 7.47 -27.62
N ASP A 350 -27.33 6.83 -28.78
CA ASP A 350 -26.85 5.45 -28.89
C ASP A 350 -25.52 5.21 -28.14
N SER A 351 -24.69 6.24 -27.98
CA SER A 351 -23.43 6.19 -27.22
C SER A 351 -23.60 6.03 -25.71
N LEU A 352 -24.82 6.26 -25.17
CA LEU A 352 -25.12 6.19 -23.74
C LEU A 352 -25.86 4.91 -23.34
N VAL A 353 -26.22 4.07 -24.32
CA VAL A 353 -26.90 2.79 -24.09
C VAL A 353 -25.85 1.68 -24.10
N ALA A 354 -25.69 0.99 -22.97
CA ALA A 354 -24.87 -0.21 -22.90
C ALA A 354 -25.42 -1.26 -23.87
N SER A 355 -24.78 -1.39 -25.04
CA SER A 355 -25.22 -2.30 -26.09
C SER A 355 -25.08 -3.74 -25.60
N PRO A 356 -26.13 -4.59 -25.69
CA PRO A 356 -25.99 -6.01 -25.39
C PRO A 356 -25.00 -6.64 -26.37
N PRO A 357 -24.20 -7.64 -25.94
CA PRO A 357 -23.26 -8.31 -26.83
C PRO A 357 -24.03 -8.87 -28.04
N SER A 358 -23.61 -8.45 -29.23
CA SER A 358 -24.21 -8.82 -30.49
C SER A 358 -24.27 -10.34 -30.62
N ASN A 359 -25.47 -10.91 -30.48
CA ASN A 359 -25.73 -12.31 -30.82
C ASN A 359 -25.54 -12.47 -32.33
N SER A 360 -24.35 -12.89 -32.73
CA SER A 360 -24.05 -13.21 -34.11
C SER A 360 -24.93 -14.37 -34.58
N LYS A 361 -25.83 -14.04 -35.52
CA LYS A 361 -26.38 -14.93 -36.56
C LYS A 361 -27.30 -16.07 -36.08
N ARG A 362 -28.60 -15.77 -35.94
CA ARG A 362 -29.66 -16.68 -36.41
C ARG A 362 -30.16 -16.18 -37.77
N LYS A 363 -29.54 -16.65 -38.85
CA LYS A 363 -30.17 -16.60 -40.19
C LYS A 363 -31.41 -17.50 -40.12
N ARG A 364 -32.60 -16.89 -40.18
CA ARG A 364 -33.80 -17.59 -40.62
C ARG A 364 -33.71 -17.72 -42.14
N SER A 365 -33.55 -18.93 -42.64
CA SER A 365 -33.88 -19.27 -44.03
C SER A 365 -35.36 -19.62 -44.08
N THR A 366 -36.12 -18.79 -44.78
CA THR A 366 -37.32 -19.24 -45.51
C THR A 366 -36.89 -20.07 -46.71
#